data_AF-A0A8T0N5Q8-F1
#
_entry.id   AF-A0A8T0N5Q8-F1
#
_cell.length_a   1.000
_cell.length_b   1.000
_cell.length_c   1.000
_cell.angle_alpha   90.00
_cell.angle_beta   90.00
_cell.angle_gamma   90.00
#
_symmetry.space_group_name_H-M   'P 1'
#
loop_
_entity.id
_entity.type
_entity.pdbx_description
1 polymer ?
#
loop_
_entity_poly.entity_id
_entity_poly.type
_entity_poly.pdbx_seq_one_letter_code
_entity_poly.pdbx_strand_id
1 'polypeptide(L)'
;MAAPANSTTFSGDVWAELRLADTRDVPHIHSLINQMAEFELLTDLFAATEELLTSTLFPSPTPPPFTSFTALILDLSPSPVVPDSSSTIASRRFDLSASPLADPEAAAFASPRGGGRVTAGFVICFPNYSTFLSGCTWRTSSCAPPGGAAGSAE
;
A
#
# COMPACT_ATOMS: atom_id res chain seq x y z
N MET A 1 -23.64 -24.76 15.14
CA MET A 1 -22.42 -24.32 14.41
C MET A 1 -21.87 -23.15 15.20
N ALA A 2 -20.76 -23.33 15.91
CA ALA A 2 -20.20 -22.32 16.82
C ALA A 2 -19.54 -21.20 16.01
N ALA A 3 -19.80 -19.94 16.37
CA ALA A 3 -19.09 -18.79 15.80
C ALA A 3 -17.58 -18.93 16.10
N PRO A 4 -16.68 -18.67 15.15
CA PRO A 4 -15.25 -18.68 15.43
C PRO A 4 -14.93 -17.61 16.48
N ALA A 5 -14.16 -17.99 17.50
CA ALA A 5 -13.93 -17.20 18.72
C ALA A 5 -13.17 -15.87 18.53
N ASN A 6 -12.85 -15.49 17.29
CA ASN A 6 -11.99 -14.36 16.95
C ASN A 6 -12.63 -13.38 15.93
N SER A 7 -13.96 -13.40 15.79
CA SER A 7 -14.67 -12.46 14.92
C SER A 7 -14.69 -11.06 15.50
N THR A 8 -14.24 -10.06 14.74
CA THR A 8 -14.41 -8.64 15.10
C THR A 8 -15.64 -8.10 14.41
N THR A 9 -16.54 -7.45 15.15
CA THR A 9 -17.68 -6.74 14.57
C THR A 9 -17.40 -5.25 14.58
N PHE A 10 -17.29 -4.67 13.39
CA PHE A 10 -17.19 -3.23 13.20
C PHE A 10 -18.60 -2.62 13.22
N SER A 11 -18.86 -1.74 14.17
CA SER A 11 -20.13 -1.03 14.30
C SER A 11 -19.91 0.40 14.80
N GLY A 12 -20.82 1.31 14.45
CA GLY A 12 -20.68 2.73 14.76
C GLY A 12 -19.59 3.41 13.94
N ASP A 13 -18.88 4.35 14.54
CA ASP A 13 -17.78 5.06 13.88
C ASP A 13 -16.55 4.16 13.72
N VAL A 14 -16.10 4.00 12.48
CA VAL A 14 -14.89 3.25 12.11
C VAL A 14 -13.97 4.16 11.31
N TRP A 15 -12.68 4.13 11.63
CA TRP A 15 -11.66 4.88 10.92
C TRP A 15 -10.94 3.97 9.93
N ALA A 16 -10.94 4.36 8.67
CA ALA A 16 -10.16 3.75 7.62
C ALA A 16 -8.96 4.62 7.29
N GLU A 17 -7.78 4.03 7.34
CA GLU A 17 -6.52 4.67 6.98
C GLU A 17 -5.94 3.99 5.73
N LEU A 18 -5.66 4.79 4.71
CA LEU A 18 -4.88 4.39 3.56
C LEU A 18 -3.43 4.84 3.79
N ARG A 19 -2.50 3.89 3.78
CA ARG A 19 -1.07 4.15 4.00
C ARG A 19 -0.20 3.41 2.99
N LEU A 20 1.07 3.80 2.92
CA LEU A 20 2.10 3.02 2.22
C LEU A 20 2.33 1.68 2.93
N ALA A 21 2.48 0.62 2.13
CA ALA A 21 2.85 -0.70 2.62
C ALA A 21 4.32 -0.73 3.07
N ASP A 22 4.62 -1.63 4.00
CA ASP A 22 5.96 -1.99 4.45
C ASP A 22 6.18 -3.49 4.22
N THR A 23 7.43 -3.94 4.30
CA THR A 23 7.85 -5.34 4.23
C THR A 23 7.08 -6.26 5.20
N ARG A 24 6.66 -5.72 6.36
CA ARG A 24 5.84 -6.43 7.36
C ARG A 24 4.41 -6.74 6.88
N ASP A 25 3.92 -6.04 5.86
CA ASP A 25 2.60 -6.25 5.29
C ASP A 25 2.58 -7.34 4.22
N VAL A 26 3.76 -7.82 3.76
CA VAL A 26 3.85 -8.81 2.68
C VAL A 26 3.04 -10.08 2.96
N PRO A 27 3.07 -10.68 4.17
CA PRO A 27 2.25 -11.87 4.45
C PRO A 27 0.74 -11.58 4.31
N HIS A 28 0.29 -10.40 4.76
CA HIS A 28 -1.11 -9.99 4.62
C HIS A 28 -1.49 -9.77 3.15
N ILE A 29 -0.63 -9.10 2.37
CA ILE A 29 -0.84 -8.89 0.94
C ILE A 29 -0.90 -10.23 0.21
N HIS A 30 0.01 -11.16 0.51
CA HIS A 30 0.03 -12.50 -0.08
C HIS A 30 -1.25 -13.26 0.20
N SER A 31 -1.69 -13.27 1.47
CA SER A 31 -2.92 -13.94 1.88
C SER A 31 -4.16 -13.33 1.21
N LEU A 32 -4.23 -12.00 1.09
CA LEU A 32 -5.35 -11.33 0.42
C LEU A 32 -5.37 -11.62 -1.10
N ILE A 33 -4.21 -11.68 -1.76
CA ILE A 33 -4.14 -12.09 -3.17
C ILE A 33 -4.57 -13.56 -3.31
N ASN A 34 -4.16 -14.43 -2.40
CA ASN A 34 -4.57 -15.83 -2.43
C ASN A 34 -6.10 -15.98 -2.27
N GLN A 35 -6.71 -15.27 -1.31
CA GLN A 35 -8.17 -15.26 -1.14
C GLN A 35 -8.89 -14.75 -2.40
N MET A 36 -8.35 -13.73 -3.07
CA MET A 36 -8.89 -13.28 -4.36
C MET A 36 -8.75 -14.34 -5.46
N ALA A 37 -7.61 -15.03 -5.54
CA ALA A 37 -7.37 -16.07 -6.52
C ALA A 37 -8.31 -17.28 -6.31
N GLU A 38 -8.57 -17.65 -5.05
CA GLU A 38 -9.57 -18.67 -4.69
C GLU A 38 -10.98 -18.26 -5.12
N PHE A 39 -11.36 -17.01 -4.87
CA PHE A 39 -12.66 -16.47 -5.25
C PHE A 39 -12.86 -16.45 -6.78
N GLU A 40 -11.82 -16.11 -7.54
CA GLU A 40 -11.87 -16.05 -9.00
C GLU A 40 -11.56 -17.39 -9.70
N LEU A 41 -11.30 -18.47 -8.95
CA LEU A 41 -10.86 -19.78 -9.47
C LEU A 41 -9.57 -19.69 -10.32
N LEU A 42 -8.66 -18.79 -9.95
CA LEU A 42 -7.37 -18.55 -10.60
C LEU A 42 -6.18 -19.05 -9.76
N THR A 43 -6.44 -19.92 -8.78
CA THR A 43 -5.40 -20.49 -7.90
C THR A 43 -4.29 -21.20 -8.68
N ASP A 44 -4.62 -21.84 -9.82
CA ASP A 44 -3.64 -22.48 -10.70
C ASP A 44 -2.64 -21.49 -11.33
N LEU A 45 -3.02 -20.21 -11.43
CA LEU A 45 -2.16 -19.12 -11.93
C LEU A 45 -1.46 -18.35 -10.80
N PHE A 46 -1.84 -18.61 -9.55
CA PHE A 46 -1.25 -17.96 -8.40
C PHE A 46 0.10 -18.59 -8.05
N ALA A 47 1.16 -18.06 -8.68
CA ALA A 47 2.54 -18.50 -8.47
C ALA A 47 3.36 -17.53 -7.57
N ALA A 48 2.72 -16.51 -7.01
CA ALA A 48 3.42 -15.51 -6.21
C ALA A 48 3.83 -16.09 -4.85
N THR A 49 5.12 -15.97 -4.50
CA THR A 49 5.64 -16.26 -3.16
C THR A 49 5.84 -14.97 -2.38
N GLU A 50 5.90 -15.04 -1.05
CA GLU A 50 6.22 -13.87 -0.21
C GLU A 50 7.59 -13.26 -0.58
N GLU A 51 8.58 -14.10 -0.90
CA GLU A 51 9.90 -13.63 -1.36
C GLU A 51 9.80 -12.85 -2.67
N LEU A 52 9.01 -13.35 -3.64
CA LEU A 52 8.79 -12.68 -4.91
C LEU A 52 8.07 -11.34 -4.71
N LEU A 53 7.04 -11.31 -3.86
CA LEU A 53 6.32 -10.08 -3.52
C LEU A 53 7.24 -9.07 -2.84
N THR A 54 8.07 -9.52 -1.89
CA THR A 54 9.04 -8.66 -1.20
C THR A 54 10.03 -8.05 -2.19
N SER A 55 10.64 -8.88 -3.06
CA SER A 55 11.59 -8.40 -4.06
C SER A 55 10.98 -7.45 -5.09
N THR A 56 9.68 -7.61 -5.38
CA THR A 56 8.98 -6.79 -6.38
C THR A 56 8.49 -5.46 -5.81
N LEU A 57 7.89 -5.49 -4.61
CA LEU A 57 7.30 -4.32 -3.96
C LEU A 57 8.34 -3.48 -3.21
N PHE A 58 9.40 -4.12 -2.70
CA PHE A 58 10.43 -3.48 -1.87
C PHE A 58 11.85 -3.76 -2.40
N PRO A 59 12.18 -3.36 -3.64
CA PRO A 59 13.52 -3.53 -4.17
C PRO A 59 14.53 -2.65 -3.41
N SER A 60 15.80 -3.07 -3.39
CA SER A 60 16.90 -2.31 -2.81
C SER A 60 17.83 -1.79 -3.91
N PRO A 61 18.04 -0.46 -4.05
CA PRO A 61 17.53 0.63 -3.19
C PRO A 61 16.04 0.93 -3.42
N THR A 62 15.34 1.33 -2.35
CA THR A 62 13.90 1.60 -2.39
C THR A 62 13.60 2.87 -3.21
N PRO A 63 12.84 2.75 -4.32
CA PRO A 63 12.47 3.89 -5.13
C PRO A 63 11.43 4.77 -4.41
N PRO A 64 11.33 6.06 -4.74
CA PRO A 64 10.26 6.91 -4.21
C PRO A 64 8.87 6.36 -4.56
N PRO A 65 7.86 6.56 -3.69
CA PRO A 65 6.49 6.13 -3.97
C PRO A 65 5.98 6.65 -5.32
N PHE A 66 5.17 5.83 -6.00
CA PHE A 66 4.58 6.07 -7.32
C PHE A 66 5.55 6.22 -8.50
N THR A 67 6.86 6.04 -8.28
CA THR A 67 7.86 5.97 -9.37
C THR A 67 8.13 4.55 -9.85
N SER A 68 7.77 3.56 -9.02
CA SER A 68 7.81 2.13 -9.30
C SER A 68 6.55 1.47 -8.74
N PHE A 69 6.52 0.13 -8.66
CA PHE A 69 5.49 -0.61 -7.93
C PHE A 69 5.31 -0.01 -6.54
N THR A 70 4.08 0.38 -6.22
CA THR A 70 3.75 0.96 -4.92
C THR A 70 2.57 0.20 -4.36
N ALA A 71 2.74 -0.41 -3.20
CA ALA A 71 1.63 -1.04 -2.48
C ALA A 71 1.09 -0.10 -1.41
N LEU A 72 -0.23 -0.01 -1.34
CA LEU A 72 -0.99 0.70 -0.32
C LEU A 72 -1.79 -0.30 0.51
N ILE A 73 -1.94 -0.01 1.79
CA ILE A 73 -2.71 -0.81 2.73
C ILE A 73 -3.87 0.01 3.27
N LEU A 74 -5.04 -0.63 3.33
CA LEU A 74 -6.23 -0.12 3.98
C LEU A 74 -6.34 -0.76 5.37
N ASP A 75 -6.04 0.02 6.40
CA ASP A 75 -6.24 -0.38 7.80
C ASP A 75 -7.59 0.16 8.31
N LEU A 76 -8.34 -0.67 9.03
CA LEU A 76 -9.55 -0.29 9.76
C LEU A 76 -9.26 -0.24 11.26
N SER A 77 -9.83 0.75 11.95
CA SER A 77 -9.71 0.92 13.40
C SER A 77 -11.07 1.30 14.00
N PRO A 78 -11.49 0.67 15.11
CA PRO A 78 -12.68 1.08 15.86
C PRO A 78 -12.44 2.34 16.71
N SER A 79 -11.20 2.81 16.80
CA SER A 79 -10.82 4.00 17.57
C SER A 79 -10.20 5.06 16.66
N PRO A 80 -10.33 6.36 16.99
CA PRO A 80 -9.71 7.42 16.23
C PRO A 80 -8.21 7.21 16.18
N VAL A 81 -7.71 7.20 14.95
CA VAL A 81 -6.31 7.00 14.65
C VAL A 81 -5.63 8.35 14.51
N VAL A 82 -4.49 8.51 15.20
CA VAL A 82 -3.55 9.61 14.89
C VAL A 82 -2.78 9.20 13.63
N PRO A 83 -2.95 9.91 12.50
CA PRO A 83 -2.24 9.60 11.27
C PRO A 83 -0.74 9.85 11.46
N ASP A 84 0.07 8.88 11.04
CA ASP A 84 1.50 9.04 11.00
C ASP A 84 1.87 9.78 9.71
N SER A 85 2.32 11.03 9.86
CA SER A 85 2.52 11.96 8.74
C SER A 85 3.53 11.50 7.69
N SER A 86 4.31 10.46 7.99
CA SER A 86 5.31 9.90 7.07
C SER A 86 4.76 8.88 6.08
N SER A 87 3.70 8.15 6.44
CA SER A 87 3.24 6.97 5.70
C SER A 87 1.74 6.98 5.38
N THR A 88 0.94 7.74 6.14
CA THR A 88 -0.50 7.87 5.92
C THR A 88 -0.77 8.79 4.73
N ILE A 89 -1.49 8.26 3.73
CA ILE A 89 -1.91 9.01 2.54
C ILE A 89 -3.26 9.69 2.78
N ALA A 90 -4.20 8.94 3.36
CA ALA A 90 -5.54 9.44 3.63
C ALA A 90 -6.15 8.73 4.83
N SER A 91 -7.02 9.42 5.56
CA SER A 91 -7.84 8.83 6.62
C SER A 91 -9.28 9.27 6.46
N ARG A 92 -10.24 8.36 6.58
CA ARG A 92 -11.67 8.66 6.57
C ARG A 92 -12.41 7.95 7.69
N ARG A 93 -13.47 8.58 8.18
CA ARG A 93 -14.41 8.00 9.12
C ARG A 93 -15.64 7.49 8.38
N PHE A 94 -16.06 6.26 8.68
CA PHE A 94 -17.27 5.62 8.21
C PHE A 94 -18.22 5.40 9.37
N ASP A 95 -19.51 5.61 9.15
CA ASP A 95 -20.55 5.24 10.11
C ASP A 95 -21.19 3.92 9.66
N LEU A 96 -20.92 2.86 10.42
CA LEU A 96 -21.46 1.51 10.23
C LEU A 96 -22.57 1.19 11.25
N SER A 97 -23.16 2.18 11.90
CA SER A 97 -24.25 1.98 12.87
C SER A 97 -25.49 1.31 12.26
N ALA A 98 -25.82 1.64 11.01
CA ALA A 98 -26.98 1.08 10.30
C ALA A 98 -26.77 -0.36 9.80
N SER A 99 -25.52 -0.75 9.53
CA SER A 99 -25.16 -2.07 9.01
C SER A 99 -23.81 -2.52 9.57
N PRO A 100 -23.81 -3.15 10.76
CA PRO A 100 -22.60 -3.70 11.36
C PRO A 100 -21.93 -4.72 10.45
N LEU A 101 -20.61 -4.65 10.32
CA LEU A 101 -19.81 -5.56 9.53
C LEU A 101 -19.14 -6.57 10.46
N ALA A 102 -19.52 -7.84 10.35
CA ALA A 102 -18.86 -8.94 11.04
C ALA A 102 -17.72 -9.48 10.18
N ASP A 103 -16.49 -9.34 10.68
CA ASP A 103 -15.29 -9.88 10.07
C ASP A 103 -14.77 -11.08 10.90
N PRO A 104 -15.00 -12.32 10.45
CA PRO A 104 -14.54 -13.51 11.15
C PRO A 104 -13.02 -13.71 11.09
N GLU A 105 -12.33 -13.07 10.14
CA GLU A 105 -10.89 -13.24 9.88
C GLU A 105 -10.05 -12.07 10.40
N ALA A 106 -10.68 -11.07 11.02
CA ALA A 106 -10.02 -9.88 11.57
C ALA A 106 -8.76 -10.16 12.40
N ALA A 107 -8.73 -11.25 13.16
CA ALA A 107 -7.57 -11.63 13.96
C ALA A 107 -6.39 -12.16 13.12
N ALA A 108 -6.66 -12.80 11.99
CA ALA A 108 -5.64 -13.25 11.05
C ALA A 108 -5.01 -12.07 10.29
N PHE A 109 -5.77 -10.99 10.11
CA PHE A 109 -5.33 -9.77 9.45
C PHE A 109 -5.04 -8.61 10.42
N ALA A 110 -4.62 -8.93 11.64
CA ALA A 110 -4.23 -7.91 12.61
C ALA A 110 -3.06 -7.06 12.07
N SER A 111 -3.27 -5.75 11.97
CA SER A 111 -2.30 -4.85 11.34
C SER A 111 -0.95 -4.90 12.08
N PRO A 112 0.19 -5.01 11.37
CA PRO A 112 1.53 -4.98 11.98
C PRO A 112 1.84 -3.70 12.76
N ARG A 113 1.05 -2.64 12.55
CA ARG A 113 1.17 -1.37 13.29
C ARG A 113 0.57 -1.44 14.70
N GLY A 114 -0.18 -2.49 15.02
CA GLY A 114 -0.85 -2.67 16.31
C GLY A 114 -2.00 -1.66 16.52
N GLY A 115 -2.41 -1.49 17.78
CA GLY A 115 -3.46 -0.55 18.16
C GLY A 115 -4.89 -1.03 17.82
N GLY A 116 -5.12 -2.34 17.72
CA GLY A 116 -6.43 -2.90 17.42
C GLY A 116 -6.90 -2.67 15.98
N ARG A 117 -5.94 -2.39 15.08
CA ARG A 117 -6.19 -2.18 13.65
C ARG A 117 -6.23 -3.51 12.91
N VAL A 118 -7.03 -3.55 11.85
CA VAL A 118 -7.18 -4.71 10.96
C VAL A 118 -6.87 -4.29 9.54
N THR A 119 -6.01 -5.05 8.87
CA THR A 119 -5.71 -4.89 7.44
C THR A 119 -6.92 -5.38 6.64
N ALA A 120 -7.73 -4.47 6.12
CA ALA A 120 -8.94 -4.81 5.38
C ALA A 120 -8.73 -4.96 3.87
N GLY A 121 -7.60 -4.48 3.35
CA GLY A 121 -7.32 -4.56 1.91
C GLY A 121 -5.99 -3.97 1.52
N PHE A 122 -5.63 -4.18 0.27
CA PHE A 122 -4.42 -3.63 -0.34
C PHE A 122 -4.71 -3.11 -1.75
N VAL A 123 -3.86 -2.21 -2.24
CA VAL A 123 -3.88 -1.73 -3.62
C VAL A 123 -2.45 -1.73 -4.13
N ILE A 124 -2.18 -2.35 -5.28
CA ILE A 124 -0.88 -2.27 -5.95
C ILE A 124 -1.00 -1.31 -7.13
N CYS A 125 -0.26 -0.21 -7.07
CA CYS A 125 -0.11 0.74 -8.16
C CYS A 125 1.03 0.29 -9.06
N PHE A 126 0.69 -0.02 -10.30
CA PHE A 126 1.66 -0.30 -11.37
C PHE A 126 1.90 0.99 -12.15
N PRO A 127 3.15 1.49 -12.24
CA PRO A 127 3.45 2.59 -13.13
C PRO A 127 3.22 2.13 -14.57
N ASN A 128 2.10 2.53 -15.15
CA ASN A 128 1.85 2.29 -16.56
C ASN A 128 2.65 3.34 -17.35
N TYR A 129 3.82 2.95 -17.87
CA TYR A 129 4.47 3.71 -18.93
C TYR A 129 3.63 3.57 -20.19
N SER A 130 2.60 4.39 -20.32
CA SER A 130 1.92 4.55 -21.59
C SER A 130 2.95 5.09 -22.59
N THR A 131 3.33 4.27 -23.56
CA THR A 131 4.17 4.67 -24.70
C THR A 131 3.51 5.74 -25.57
N PHE A 132 2.32 6.25 -25.19
CA PHE A 132 1.58 7.29 -25.88
C PHE A 132 1.85 8.72 -25.40
N LEU A 133 2.62 8.94 -24.33
CA LEU A 133 2.98 10.28 -23.84
C LEU A 133 4.49 10.51 -23.71
N SER A 134 5.32 9.79 -24.48
CA SER A 134 6.71 10.20 -24.73
C SER A 134 6.78 11.33 -25.77
N GLY A 135 6.04 12.40 -25.51
CA GLY A 135 6.06 13.65 -26.27
C GLY A 135 6.14 14.82 -25.31
N CYS A 136 7.37 15.31 -25.09
CA CYS A 136 7.71 16.62 -24.51
C CYS A 136 7.49 16.75 -22.97
N THR A 137 8.46 17.06 -22.10
CA THR A 137 9.78 17.70 -22.26
C THR A 137 10.76 17.26 -21.16
N TRP A 138 11.90 16.69 -21.52
CA TRP A 138 13.14 16.88 -20.76
C TRP A 138 13.79 18.15 -21.30
N ARG A 139 13.63 19.25 -20.56
CA ARG A 139 14.38 20.52 -20.63
C ARG A 139 13.79 21.38 -19.52
N THR A 140 14.51 21.85 -18.51
CA THR A 140 15.91 22.28 -18.41
C THR A 140 16.33 22.38 -16.94
N SER A 141 17.65 22.43 -16.74
CA SER A 141 18.45 22.69 -15.53
C SER A 141 18.88 21.41 -14.82
N SER A 142 20.16 21.02 -14.80
CA SER A 142 21.38 21.79 -14.91
C SER A 142 22.47 20.93 -15.55
N CYS A 143 22.95 21.34 -16.72
CA CYS A 143 24.30 20.98 -17.15
C CYS A 143 25.22 22.10 -16.64
N ALA A 144 26.01 21.81 -15.62
CA ALA A 144 27.19 22.60 -15.29
C ALA A 144 28.42 21.71 -15.47
N PRO A 145 29.29 21.96 -16.46
CA PRO A 145 30.68 21.53 -16.39
C PRO A 145 31.56 22.63 -15.78
N PRO A 146 32.77 22.27 -15.31
CA PRO A 146 33.49 22.98 -14.27
C PRO A 146 34.37 24.12 -14.79
N GLY A 147 34.57 25.12 -13.92
CA GLY A 147 35.79 25.90 -13.68
C GLY A 147 36.66 26.41 -14.85
N GLY A 148 36.99 27.71 -14.80
CA GLY A 148 38.37 28.16 -15.07
C GLY A 148 38.56 29.29 -16.08
N ALA A 149 38.71 30.51 -15.54
CA ALA A 149 39.77 31.48 -15.82
C ALA A 149 40.04 32.07 -17.23
N ALA A 150 40.00 33.42 -17.23
CA ALA A 150 41.04 34.37 -17.69
C ALA A 150 41.19 34.81 -19.17
N GLY A 151 41.37 36.14 -19.32
CA GLY A 151 42.00 36.86 -20.45
C GLY A 151 40.99 37.54 -21.41
N SER A 152 40.67 38.83 -21.32
CA SER A 152 41.42 40.07 -21.66
C SER A 152 41.75 40.29 -23.14
N ALA A 153 41.32 41.47 -23.63
CA ALA A 153 41.75 42.25 -24.80
C ALA A 153 41.54 41.60 -26.19
N GLU A 154 41.13 42.29 -27.25
CA GLU A 154 41.14 43.71 -27.63
C GLU A 154 39.95 43.96 -28.59
#